data_AF-B9A0T4-F1
#
_entry.id   AF-B9A0T4-F1
#
_cell.length_a   1.000
_cell.length_b   1.000
_cell.length_c   1.000
_cell.angle_alpha   90.00
_cell.angle_beta   90.00
_cell.angle_gamma   90.00
#
_symmetry.space_group_name_H-M   'P 1'
#
loop_
_entity.id
_entity.type
_entity.pdbx_description
1 polymer ?
#
loop_
_entity_poly.entity_id
_entity_poly.type
_entity_poly.pdbx_seq_one_letter_code
_entity_poly.pdbx_strand_id
1 'polypeptide(L)'
;MKTNNQKKLKNKIFIIWGLFITGVILVFLIILLLAMNKTQPKTDNQNQPTLTSKTNLQQEQETYNAILRKIKSEVDELTNIKEIVYRPDDKTINYIKILDSQTKKEIKRIVYDGADDENITSIREFNPEGKLIKETFYLLDGKTISSIREFNPEGKQIKKTFYLLDGKTISSIREFNPEGKQIKKTFYNPDGTVKQELIY
;
A
#
# COMPACT_ATOMS: atom_id res chain seq x y z
N MET A 1 61.89 -8.60 -16.29
CA MET A 1 61.86 -7.48 -15.31
C MET A 1 60.50 -6.78 -15.42
N LYS A 2 59.60 -6.96 -14.45
CA LYS A 2 58.53 -6.05 -13.96
C LYS A 2 57.49 -6.88 -13.19
N THR A 3 57.29 -6.49 -11.93
CA THR A 3 56.47 -7.11 -10.90
C THR A 3 55.00 -6.69 -11.02
N ASN A 4 54.07 -7.63 -10.89
CA ASN A 4 52.63 -7.37 -10.82
C ASN A 4 52.18 -7.21 -9.36
N ASN A 5 52.11 -5.96 -8.90
CA ASN A 5 51.69 -5.57 -7.54
C ASN A 5 50.26 -4.98 -7.48
N GLN A 6 49.41 -5.17 -8.50
CA GLN A 6 48.12 -4.48 -8.57
C GLN A 6 46.96 -5.10 -7.77
N LYS A 7 47.13 -6.27 -7.14
CA LYS A 7 46.02 -6.94 -6.43
C LYS A 7 45.79 -6.44 -4.99
N LYS A 8 46.71 -5.67 -4.40
CA LYS A 8 46.66 -5.27 -2.98
C LYS A 8 45.97 -3.91 -2.70
N LEU A 9 45.66 -3.11 -3.73
CA LEU A 9 45.06 -1.77 -3.53
C LEU A 9 43.53 -1.78 -3.37
N LYS A 10 42.81 -2.65 -4.10
CA LYS A 10 41.33 -2.66 -4.12
C LYS A 10 40.71 -3.02 -2.77
N ASN A 11 41.32 -3.94 -2.01
CA ASN A 11 40.80 -4.35 -0.70
C ASN A 11 41.00 -3.28 0.39
N LYS A 12 41.99 -2.38 0.25
CA LYS A 12 42.19 -1.27 1.21
C LYS A 12 41.12 -0.20 1.06
N ILE A 13 40.69 0.09 -0.17
CA ILE A 13 39.61 1.06 -0.44
C ILE A 13 38.30 0.60 0.21
N PHE A 14 37.87 -0.65 0.05
CA PHE A 14 36.64 -1.14 0.69
C PHE A 14 36.65 -1.04 2.23
N ILE A 15 37.82 -1.26 2.87
CA ILE A 15 37.97 -1.14 4.34
C ILE A 15 37.83 0.33 4.79
N ILE A 16 38.37 1.28 4.02
CA ILE A 16 38.32 2.71 4.34
C ILE A 16 36.88 3.26 4.24
N TRP A 17 36.10 2.83 3.24
CA TRP A 17 34.70 3.24 3.10
C TRP A 17 33.79 2.60 4.16
N GLY A 18 34.04 1.34 4.55
CA GLY A 18 33.31 0.69 5.64
C GLY A 18 33.49 1.39 6.99
N LEU A 19 34.72 1.82 7.31
CA LEU A 19 35.02 2.54 8.55
C LEU A 19 34.37 3.93 8.61
N PHE A 20 34.23 4.60 7.48
CA PHE A 20 33.57 5.91 7.39
C PHE A 20 32.07 5.82 7.67
N ILE A 21 31.40 4.81 7.12
CA ILE A 21 29.97 4.58 7.32
C ILE A 21 29.66 4.24 8.78
N THR A 22 30.49 3.40 9.42
CA THR A 22 30.33 3.09 10.85
C THR A 22 30.55 4.30 11.75
N GLY A 23 31.48 5.21 11.39
CA GLY A 23 31.72 6.45 12.14
C GLY A 23 30.50 7.39 12.10
N VAL A 24 29.89 7.56 10.93
CA VAL A 24 28.69 8.40 10.78
C VAL A 24 27.51 7.85 11.58
N ILE A 25 27.30 6.52 11.54
CA ILE A 25 26.24 5.86 12.32
C ILE A 25 26.45 6.08 13.82
N LEU A 26 27.68 5.96 14.31
CA LEU A 26 28.02 6.17 15.72
C LEU A 26 27.71 7.62 16.17
N VAL A 27 28.04 8.61 15.33
CA VAL A 27 27.75 10.02 15.62
C VAL A 27 26.24 10.27 15.71
N PHE A 28 25.45 9.72 14.77
CA PHE A 28 23.99 9.80 14.82
C PHE A 28 23.42 9.13 16.08
N LEU A 29 23.97 7.98 16.51
CA LEU A 29 23.53 7.27 17.70
C LEU A 29 23.83 8.06 18.98
N ILE A 30 24.97 8.74 19.04
CA ILE A 30 25.34 9.65 20.14
C ILE A 30 24.41 10.86 20.18
N ILE A 31 24.10 11.47 19.03
CA ILE A 31 23.13 12.58 18.95
C ILE A 31 21.76 12.12 19.44
N LEU A 32 21.33 10.91 19.09
CA LEU A 32 20.06 10.33 19.54
C LEU A 32 20.04 10.10 21.06
N LEU A 33 21.12 9.55 21.62
CA LEU A 33 21.28 9.37 23.07
C LEU A 33 21.27 10.70 23.82
N LEU A 34 21.94 11.73 23.28
CA LEU A 34 21.94 13.08 23.85
C LEU A 34 20.56 13.75 23.75
N ALA A 35 19.80 13.49 22.69
CA ALA A 35 18.43 13.98 22.55
C ALA A 35 17.48 13.34 23.57
N MET A 36 17.66 12.05 23.87
CA MET A 36 16.89 11.34 24.91
C MET A 36 17.27 11.78 26.33
N ASN A 37 18.50 12.23 26.56
CA ASN A 37 18.98 12.68 27.88
C ASN A 37 18.58 14.12 28.26
N LYS A 38 17.66 14.76 27.53
CA LYS A 38 17.07 16.03 27.99
C LYS A 38 16.09 15.78 29.13
N THR A 39 16.66 15.77 30.34
CA THR A 39 16.15 16.21 31.65
C THR A 39 14.63 16.15 31.85
N GLN A 40 14.18 15.21 32.68
CA GLN A 40 12.87 15.28 33.36
C GLN A 40 12.72 16.63 34.08
N PRO A 41 11.63 17.39 33.82
CA PRO A 41 11.33 18.56 34.63
C PRO A 41 10.93 18.12 36.04
N LYS A 42 11.65 18.63 37.04
CA LYS A 42 11.27 18.56 38.45
C LYS A 42 9.94 19.29 38.63
N THR A 43 9.00 18.62 39.29
CA THR A 43 7.73 19.18 39.72
C THR A 43 7.97 20.32 40.70
N ASP A 44 7.52 21.52 40.34
CA ASP A 44 7.09 22.51 41.32
C ASP A 44 5.79 23.15 40.81
N ASN A 45 4.76 23.10 41.65
CA ASN A 45 3.42 23.59 41.36
C ASN A 45 3.38 25.11 41.57
N GLN A 46 2.86 25.87 40.60
CA GLN A 46 1.73 26.80 40.78
C GLN A 46 1.34 27.55 39.48
N ASN A 47 0.07 27.33 39.09
CA ASN A 47 -0.89 28.24 38.42
C ASN A 47 -0.82 28.58 36.89
N GLN A 48 -1.79 27.95 36.18
CA GLN A 48 -2.66 28.47 35.08
C GLN A 48 -2.12 28.45 33.61
N PRO A 49 -2.96 28.31 32.54
CA PRO A 49 -4.32 27.75 32.37
C PRO A 49 -4.39 26.52 31.43
N THR A 50 -5.44 25.71 31.61
CA THR A 50 -5.75 24.53 30.79
C THR A 50 -6.65 24.89 29.60
N LEU A 51 -6.12 25.10 28.39
CA LEU A 51 -6.84 24.91 27.10
C LEU A 51 -5.94 25.02 25.83
N THR A 52 -4.88 24.21 25.68
CA THR A 52 -4.11 24.17 24.39
C THR A 52 -3.57 22.79 23.97
N SER A 53 -3.76 21.73 24.75
CA SER A 53 -3.13 20.43 24.46
C SER A 53 -3.83 19.59 23.38
N LYS A 54 -5.18 19.66 23.26
CA LYS A 54 -5.92 18.88 22.26
C LYS A 54 -5.66 19.34 20.82
N THR A 55 -5.54 20.66 20.62
CA THR A 55 -5.28 21.25 19.30
C THR A 55 -3.91 20.86 18.77
N ASN A 56 -2.91 20.75 19.65
CA ASN A 56 -1.54 20.38 19.27
C ASN A 56 -1.44 18.91 18.84
N LEU A 57 -2.04 17.97 19.59
CA LEU A 57 -2.02 16.53 19.22
C LEU A 57 -2.75 16.23 17.91
N GLN A 58 -3.90 16.88 17.67
CA GLN A 58 -4.62 16.68 16.40
C GLN A 58 -3.84 17.29 15.22
N GLN A 59 -3.27 18.48 15.39
CA GLN A 59 -2.43 19.11 14.38
C GLN A 59 -1.16 18.30 14.09
N GLU A 60 -0.51 17.74 15.11
CA GLU A 60 0.62 16.83 14.98
C GLU A 60 0.21 15.56 14.20
N GLN A 61 -0.95 14.98 14.52
CA GLN A 61 -1.47 13.80 13.81
C GLN A 61 -1.82 14.10 12.34
N GLU A 62 -2.43 15.25 12.06
CA GLU A 62 -2.72 15.71 10.70
C GLU A 62 -1.43 15.96 9.91
N THR A 63 -0.44 16.57 10.55
CA THR A 63 0.89 16.80 9.97
C THR A 63 1.59 15.47 9.66
N TYR A 64 1.57 14.52 10.59
CA TYR A 64 2.09 13.16 10.39
C TYR A 64 1.41 12.46 9.20
N ASN A 65 0.08 12.49 9.15
CA ASN A 65 -0.69 11.88 8.06
C ASN A 65 -0.39 12.54 6.71
N ALA A 66 -0.21 13.87 6.68
CA ALA A 66 0.16 14.60 5.47
C ALA A 66 1.57 14.21 4.97
N ILE A 67 2.55 14.14 5.87
CA ILE A 67 3.91 13.68 5.55
C ILE A 67 3.88 12.26 5.00
N LEU A 68 3.14 11.35 5.65
CA LEU A 68 3.04 9.96 5.21
C LEU A 68 2.43 9.84 3.81
N ARG A 69 1.39 10.63 3.50
CA ARG A 69 0.80 10.69 2.15
C ARG A 69 1.80 11.19 1.11
N LYS A 70 2.59 12.23 1.46
CA LYS A 70 3.60 12.79 0.56
C LYS A 70 4.71 11.79 0.26
N ILE A 71 5.28 11.16 1.30
CA ILE A 71 6.29 10.11 1.15
C ILE A 71 5.76 8.97 0.28
N LYS A 72 4.53 8.52 0.52
CA LYS A 72 3.90 7.47 -0.30
C LYS A 72 3.81 7.88 -1.77
N SER A 73 3.38 9.11 -2.06
CA SER A 73 3.28 9.63 -3.43
C SER A 73 4.64 9.69 -4.13
N GLU A 74 5.66 10.23 -3.46
CA GLU A 74 7.02 10.33 -4.01
C GLU A 74 7.64 8.95 -4.26
N VAL A 75 7.46 8.02 -3.31
CA VAL A 75 7.88 6.61 -3.49
C VAL A 75 7.15 6.00 -4.68
N ASP A 76 5.83 6.18 -4.79
CA ASP A 76 5.05 5.63 -5.90
C ASP A 76 5.51 6.18 -7.26
N GLU A 77 5.91 7.46 -7.35
CA GLU A 77 6.45 8.07 -8.57
C GLU A 77 7.84 7.54 -8.94
N LEU A 78 8.69 7.23 -7.95
CA LEU A 78 10.03 6.69 -8.18
C LEU A 78 10.02 5.19 -8.50
N THR A 79 9.07 4.46 -7.92
CA THR A 79 9.03 3.00 -7.97
C THR A 79 8.07 2.45 -9.02
N ASN A 80 7.21 3.27 -9.62
CA ASN A 80 6.21 2.80 -10.57
C ASN A 80 6.18 3.57 -11.89
N ILE A 81 5.80 2.87 -12.95
CA ILE A 81 5.56 3.43 -14.29
C ILE A 81 4.07 3.34 -14.59
N LYS A 82 3.50 4.38 -15.19
CA LYS A 82 2.11 4.39 -15.65
C LYS A 82 2.06 4.26 -17.16
N GLU A 83 1.32 3.28 -17.66
CA GLU A 83 1.00 3.12 -19.08
C GLU A 83 -0.51 3.27 -19.27
N ILE A 84 -0.91 4.20 -20.14
CA ILE A 84 -2.32 4.41 -20.49
C ILE A 84 -2.62 3.61 -21.75
N VAL A 85 -3.67 2.78 -21.70
CA VAL A 85 -4.17 2.05 -22.85
C VAL A 85 -5.53 2.61 -23.23
N TYR A 86 -5.61 3.12 -24.46
CA TYR A 86 -6.81 3.68 -25.04
C TYR A 86 -7.68 2.59 -25.69
N ARG A 87 -8.95 2.94 -25.92
CA ARG A 87 -9.88 2.17 -26.76
C ARG A 87 -9.53 2.34 -28.24
N PRO A 88 -10.15 1.58 -29.16
CA PRO A 88 -9.90 1.72 -30.60
C PRO A 88 -10.20 3.11 -31.19
N ASP A 89 -10.88 3.98 -30.44
CA ASP A 89 -11.12 5.38 -30.82
C ASP A 89 -9.92 6.32 -30.53
N ASP A 90 -8.87 5.81 -29.89
CA ASP A 90 -7.66 6.51 -29.45
C ASP A 90 -7.90 7.76 -28.57
N LYS A 91 -9.09 7.89 -27.98
CA LYS A 91 -9.50 9.04 -27.14
C LYS A 91 -9.90 8.59 -25.75
N THR A 92 -10.72 7.56 -25.66
CA THR A 92 -11.27 7.10 -24.39
C THR A 92 -10.31 6.12 -23.75
N ILE A 93 -9.98 6.34 -22.48
CA ILE A 93 -9.13 5.44 -21.72
C ILE A 93 -9.86 4.10 -21.53
N ASN A 94 -9.21 3.00 -21.87
CA ASN A 94 -9.70 1.65 -21.57
C ASN A 94 -9.24 1.25 -20.15
N TYR A 95 -7.93 1.30 -19.93
CA TYR A 95 -7.34 1.04 -18.62
C TYR A 95 -5.96 1.68 -18.48
N ILE A 96 -5.55 1.91 -17.24
CA ILE A 96 -4.19 2.33 -16.88
C ILE A 96 -3.49 1.16 -16.20
N LYS A 97 -2.31 0.79 -16.70
CA LYS A 97 -1.40 -0.13 -16.02
C LYS A 97 -0.45 0.66 -15.14
N ILE A 98 -0.18 0.12 -13.96
CA ILE A 98 0.89 0.55 -13.08
C ILE A 98 1.88 -0.62 -13.02
N LEU A 99 3.13 -0.35 -13.37
CA LEU A 99 4.19 -1.33 -13.48
C LEU A 99 5.29 -1.00 -12.49
N ASP A 100 5.93 -2.01 -11.93
CA ASP A 100 7.15 -1.82 -11.13
C ASP A 100 8.28 -1.27 -12.02
N SER A 101 8.93 -0.19 -11.59
CA SER A 101 9.85 0.58 -12.42
C SER A 101 11.13 -0.19 -12.74
N GLN A 102 11.51 -1.18 -11.93
CA GLN A 102 12.71 -1.98 -12.10
C GLN A 102 12.45 -3.21 -12.97
N THR A 103 11.44 -3.99 -12.63
CA THR A 103 11.11 -5.28 -13.26
C THR A 103 10.20 -5.13 -14.48
N LYS A 104 9.56 -3.97 -14.65
CA LYS A 104 8.53 -3.70 -15.68
C LYS A 104 7.34 -4.64 -15.62
N LYS A 105 7.13 -5.34 -14.50
CA LYS A 105 5.96 -6.19 -14.31
C LYS A 105 4.78 -5.36 -13.85
N GLU A 106 3.60 -5.68 -14.35
CA GLU A 106 2.36 -5.06 -13.94
C GLU A 106 2.04 -5.40 -12.49
N ILE A 107 1.81 -4.38 -11.66
CA ILE A 107 1.44 -4.52 -10.24
C ILE A 107 -0.01 -4.13 -9.99
N LYS A 108 -0.58 -3.25 -10.83
CA LYS A 108 -1.96 -2.80 -10.73
C LYS A 108 -2.53 -2.41 -12.09
N ARG A 109 -3.83 -2.65 -12.27
CA ARG A 109 -4.62 -2.14 -13.39
C ARG A 109 -5.83 -1.38 -12.89
N ILE A 110 -6.10 -0.20 -13.45
CA ILE A 110 -7.32 0.57 -13.22
C ILE A 110 -8.11 0.51 -14.52
N VAL A 111 -9.31 -0.06 -14.49
CA VAL A 111 -10.17 -0.27 -15.66
C VAL A 111 -11.33 0.72 -15.61
N TYR A 112 -11.58 1.39 -16.73
CA TYR A 112 -12.62 2.41 -16.85
C TYR A 112 -13.86 1.87 -17.58
N ASP A 113 -14.99 2.53 -17.41
CA ASP A 113 -16.20 2.29 -18.19
C ASP A 113 -15.92 2.55 -19.68
N GLY A 114 -16.74 2.00 -20.57
CA GLY A 114 -16.70 2.28 -22.00
C GLY A 114 -17.58 3.41 -22.47
N ALA A 115 -18.53 3.85 -21.65
CA ALA A 115 -19.33 5.03 -21.94
C ALA A 115 -18.57 6.34 -21.68
N ASP A 116 -17.69 6.35 -20.67
CA ASP A 116 -16.83 7.48 -20.30
C ASP A 116 -15.52 6.98 -19.66
N ASP A 117 -14.49 7.82 -19.68
CA ASP A 117 -13.21 7.58 -18.99
C ASP A 117 -13.20 8.13 -17.55
N GLU A 118 -14.37 8.50 -17.02
CA GLU A 118 -14.53 9.09 -15.69
C GLU A 118 -14.72 8.01 -14.62
N ASN A 119 -15.50 6.97 -14.93
CA ASN A 119 -15.89 5.97 -13.95
C ASN A 119 -14.99 4.73 -13.99
N ILE A 120 -14.38 4.41 -12.85
CA ILE A 120 -13.61 3.17 -12.68
C ILE A 120 -14.61 2.02 -12.50
N THR A 121 -14.49 0.98 -13.32
CA THR A 121 -15.30 -0.25 -13.18
C THR A 121 -14.62 -1.27 -12.26
N SER A 122 -13.29 -1.37 -12.33
CA SER A 122 -12.53 -2.28 -11.47
C SER A 122 -11.06 -1.88 -11.31
N ILE A 123 -10.46 -2.32 -10.21
CA ILE A 123 -9.03 -2.27 -9.96
C ILE A 123 -8.51 -3.69 -9.73
N ARG A 124 -7.47 -4.08 -10.46
CA ARG A 124 -6.77 -5.36 -10.34
C ARG A 124 -5.42 -5.16 -9.69
N GLU A 125 -5.03 -6.04 -8.78
CA GLU A 125 -3.74 -6.05 -8.10
C GLU A 125 -3.03 -7.38 -8.39
N PHE A 126 -1.74 -7.32 -8.72
CA PHE A 126 -0.94 -8.46 -9.12
C PHE A 126 0.24 -8.66 -8.17
N ASN A 127 0.68 -9.92 -8.01
CA ASN A 127 1.90 -10.25 -7.28
C ASN A 127 3.16 -10.01 -8.15
N PRO A 128 4.38 -10.10 -7.58
CA PRO A 128 5.63 -9.92 -8.33
C PRO A 128 5.85 -10.93 -9.47
N GLU A 129 5.11 -12.03 -9.51
CA GLU A 129 5.10 -12.99 -10.63
C GLU A 129 4.13 -12.59 -11.75
N GLY A 130 3.33 -11.53 -11.58
CA GLY A 130 2.33 -11.06 -12.54
C GLY A 130 0.98 -11.79 -12.45
N LYS A 131 0.73 -12.53 -11.37
CA LYS A 131 -0.52 -13.24 -11.13
C LYS A 131 -1.50 -12.36 -10.37
N LEU A 132 -2.76 -12.35 -10.80
CA LEU A 132 -3.84 -11.61 -10.15
C LEU A 132 -4.05 -12.16 -8.73
N ILE A 133 -3.98 -11.28 -7.74
CA ILE A 133 -4.22 -11.62 -6.32
C ILE A 133 -5.51 -11.02 -5.80
N LYS A 134 -5.96 -9.90 -6.37
CA LYS A 134 -7.16 -9.21 -5.93
C LYS A 134 -7.79 -8.39 -7.05
N GLU A 135 -9.11 -8.37 -7.09
CA GLU A 135 -9.89 -7.53 -8.00
C GLU A 135 -11.02 -6.84 -7.23
N THR A 136 -11.02 -5.52 -7.24
CA THR A 136 -12.04 -4.68 -6.61
C THR A 136 -12.97 -4.15 -7.70
N PHE A 137 -14.28 -4.35 -7.55
CA PHE A 137 -15.30 -3.86 -8.45
C PHE A 137 -16.04 -2.69 -7.82
N TYR A 138 -16.38 -1.71 -8.64
CA TYR A 138 -17.09 -0.50 -8.23
C TYR A 138 -18.52 -0.48 -8.80
N LEU A 139 -19.41 0.28 -8.16
CA LEU A 139 -20.71 0.64 -8.71
C LEU A 139 -20.54 1.66 -9.83
N LEU A 140 -21.65 2.01 -10.48
CA LEU A 140 -21.70 2.97 -11.61
C LEU A 140 -21.18 4.37 -11.25
N ASP A 141 -21.11 4.71 -9.96
CA ASP A 141 -20.53 5.99 -9.50
C ASP A 141 -18.99 6.02 -9.53
N GLY A 142 -18.35 4.91 -9.92
CA GLY A 142 -16.90 4.75 -10.04
C GLY A 142 -16.13 4.79 -8.72
N LYS A 143 -16.82 4.88 -7.57
CA LYS A 143 -16.20 5.15 -6.25
C LYS A 143 -16.64 4.17 -5.18
N THR A 144 -17.89 3.73 -5.23
CA THR A 144 -18.47 2.83 -4.22
C THR A 144 -18.14 1.38 -4.56
N ILE A 145 -17.50 0.66 -3.63
CA ILE A 145 -17.11 -0.73 -3.85
C ILE A 145 -18.35 -1.62 -3.88
N SER A 146 -18.53 -2.38 -4.94
CA SER A 146 -19.59 -3.39 -5.07
C SER A 146 -19.15 -4.75 -4.54
N SER A 147 -17.95 -5.19 -4.93
CA SER A 147 -17.41 -6.48 -4.47
C SER A 147 -15.89 -6.54 -4.59
N ILE A 148 -15.27 -7.43 -3.81
CA ILE A 148 -13.85 -7.74 -3.88
C ILE A 148 -13.69 -9.24 -4.11
N ARG A 149 -12.83 -9.63 -5.05
CA ARG A 149 -12.40 -11.01 -5.27
C ARG A 149 -10.94 -11.16 -4.83
N GLU A 150 -10.64 -12.28 -4.20
CA GLU A 150 -9.29 -12.67 -3.77
C GLU A 150 -8.92 -14.00 -4.41
N PHE A 151 -7.66 -14.15 -4.80
CA PHE A 151 -7.16 -15.28 -5.58
C PHE A 151 -5.94 -15.92 -4.91
N ASN A 152 -5.79 -17.23 -5.05
CA ASN A 152 -4.61 -17.96 -4.62
C ASN A 152 -3.44 -17.79 -5.62
N PRO A 153 -2.22 -18.27 -5.28
CA PRO A 153 -1.06 -18.23 -6.17
C PRO A 153 -1.25 -18.96 -7.51
N GLU A 154 -2.24 -19.83 -7.65
CA GLU A 154 -2.60 -20.51 -8.90
C GLU A 154 -3.59 -19.69 -9.76
N GLY A 155 -4.05 -18.54 -9.28
CA GLY A 155 -5.01 -17.67 -9.96
C GLY A 155 -6.47 -18.13 -9.84
N LYS A 156 -6.77 -19.05 -8.91
CA LYS A 156 -8.13 -19.50 -8.59
C LYS A 156 -8.72 -18.59 -7.52
N GLN A 157 -9.97 -18.19 -7.72
CA GLN A 157 -10.69 -17.37 -6.75
C GLN A 157 -10.93 -18.19 -5.49
N ILE A 158 -10.52 -17.66 -4.34
CA ILE A 158 -10.71 -18.30 -3.02
C ILE A 158 -11.80 -17.62 -2.21
N LYS A 159 -12.06 -16.33 -2.47
CA LYS A 159 -13.05 -15.56 -1.74
C LYS A 159 -13.65 -14.46 -2.61
N LYS A 160 -14.93 -14.17 -2.37
CA LYS A 160 -15.60 -12.99 -2.91
C LYS A 160 -16.49 -12.34 -1.87
N THR A 161 -16.18 -11.10 -1.54
CA THR A 161 -16.94 -10.27 -0.59
C THR A 161 -17.84 -9.31 -1.37
N PHE A 162 -19.12 -9.25 -1.02
CA PHE A 162 -20.10 -8.33 -1.59
C PHE A 162 -20.48 -7.28 -0.55
N TYR A 163 -20.61 -6.04 -0.99
CA TYR A 163 -20.96 -4.91 -0.13
C TYR A 163 -22.39 -4.41 -0.45
N LEU A 164 -23.00 -3.74 0.52
CA LEU A 164 -24.22 -2.96 0.31
C LEU A 164 -23.90 -1.68 -0.48
N LEU A 165 -24.94 -0.90 -0.80
CA LEU A 165 -24.83 0.34 -1.58
C LEU A 165 -24.02 1.45 -0.88
N ASP A 166 -23.70 1.30 0.40
CA ASP A 166 -22.77 2.19 1.11
C ASP A 166 -21.29 1.90 0.81
N GLY A 167 -20.99 0.79 0.11
CA GLY A 167 -19.65 0.33 -0.25
C GLY A 167 -18.78 -0.11 0.91
N LYS A 168 -19.34 -0.25 2.11
CA LYS A 168 -18.59 -0.54 3.35
C LYS A 168 -19.18 -1.73 4.10
N THR A 169 -20.50 -1.82 4.17
CA THR A 169 -21.19 -2.87 4.90
C THR A 169 -21.21 -4.15 4.09
N ILE A 170 -20.72 -5.24 4.65
CA ILE A 170 -20.68 -6.54 3.97
C ILE A 170 -22.09 -7.10 3.89
N SER A 171 -22.55 -7.43 2.68
CA SER A 171 -23.81 -8.12 2.45
C SER A 171 -23.65 -9.64 2.52
N SER A 172 -22.62 -10.16 1.86
CA SER A 172 -22.31 -11.59 1.88
C SER A 172 -20.86 -11.88 1.52
N ILE A 173 -20.37 -13.03 1.94
CA ILE A 173 -19.07 -13.59 1.56
C ILE A 173 -19.31 -14.96 0.94
N ARG A 174 -18.64 -15.22 -0.19
CA ARG A 174 -18.54 -16.55 -0.80
C ARG A 174 -17.12 -17.05 -0.67
N GLU A 175 -16.98 -18.31 -0.28
CA GLU A 175 -15.69 -19.00 -0.13
C GLU A 175 -15.64 -20.20 -1.10
N PHE A 176 -14.44 -20.46 -1.61
CA PHE A 176 -14.21 -21.41 -2.68
C PHE A 176 -13.07 -22.36 -2.29
N ASN A 177 -13.18 -23.61 -2.72
CA ASN A 177 -12.09 -24.57 -2.59
C ASN A 177 -10.94 -24.28 -3.59
N PRO A 178 -9.79 -24.96 -3.50
CA PRO A 178 -8.67 -24.76 -4.42
C PRO A 178 -8.98 -25.01 -5.91
N GLU A 179 -10.03 -25.78 -6.22
CA GLU A 179 -10.48 -26.02 -7.61
C GLU A 179 -11.34 -24.86 -8.15
N GLY A 180 -11.74 -23.92 -7.30
CA GLY A 180 -12.60 -22.78 -7.63
C GLY A 180 -14.10 -23.08 -7.49
N LYS A 181 -14.49 -24.19 -6.86
CA LYS A 181 -15.89 -24.50 -6.55
C LYS A 181 -16.30 -23.79 -5.26
N GLN A 182 -17.45 -23.13 -5.28
CA GLN A 182 -18.01 -22.49 -4.08
C GLN A 182 -18.37 -23.57 -3.05
N ILE A 183 -17.87 -23.43 -1.83
CA ILE A 183 -18.11 -24.37 -0.72
C ILE A 183 -18.96 -23.76 0.39
N LYS A 184 -18.94 -22.43 0.52
CA LYS A 184 -19.67 -21.72 1.55
C LYS A 184 -20.14 -20.36 1.07
N LYS A 185 -21.31 -19.93 1.55
CA LYS A 185 -21.79 -18.55 1.43
C LYS A 185 -22.40 -18.10 2.75
N THR A 186 -21.87 -17.02 3.31
CA THR A 186 -22.38 -16.38 4.53
C THR A 186 -23.03 -15.06 4.18
N PHE A 187 -24.24 -14.83 4.67
CA PHE A 187 -24.95 -13.56 4.60
C PHE A 187 -24.88 -12.85 5.95
N TYR A 188 -24.78 -11.53 5.92
CA TYR A 188 -24.63 -10.71 7.11
C TYR A 188 -25.80 -9.73 7.24
N ASN A 189 -26.15 -9.41 8.48
CA ASN A 189 -26.98 -8.25 8.80
C ASN A 189 -26.14 -6.96 8.70
N PRO A 190 -26.77 -5.77 8.60
CA PRO A 190 -26.04 -4.51 8.54
C PRO A 190 -25.13 -4.21 9.75
N ASP A 191 -25.42 -4.80 10.91
CA ASP A 191 -24.59 -4.71 12.12
C ASP A 191 -23.35 -5.65 12.08
N GLY A 192 -23.19 -6.42 11.00
CA GLY A 192 -22.08 -7.36 10.81
C GLY A 192 -22.31 -8.74 11.41
N THR A 193 -23.46 -9.00 12.08
CA THR A 193 -23.79 -10.33 12.58
C THR A 193 -24.14 -11.29 11.45
N VAL A 194 -23.85 -12.58 11.63
CA VAL A 194 -24.18 -13.61 10.64
C VAL A 194 -25.71 -13.80 10.62
N LYS A 195 -26.30 -13.58 9.44
CA LYS A 195 -27.73 -13.80 9.19
C LYS A 195 -28.00 -15.25 8.79
N GLN A 196 -27.19 -15.80 7.90
CA GLN A 196 -27.40 -17.13 7.33
C GLN A 196 -26.10 -17.68 6.76
N GLU A 197 -25.90 -18.99 6.88
CA GLU A 197 -24.83 -19.71 6.18
C GLU A 197 -25.41 -20.80 5.29
N LEU A 198 -24.82 -20.96 4.10
CA LEU A 198 -25.10 -22.02 3.15
C LEU A 198 -23.81 -22.78 2.85
N ILE A 199 -23.81 -24.11 3.01
CA ILE A 199 -22.69 -25.01 2.74
C ILE A 199 -23.07 -25.90 1.56
N TYR A 200 -22.13 -26.17 0.65
CA TYR A 200 -22.35 -26.85 -0.65
C TYR A 200 -21.46 -28.08 -0.83
#